data_AF-A0A9P8JH97-F1
#
_entry.id   AF-A0A9P8JH97-F1
#
_cell.length_a   1.000
_cell.length_b   1.000
_cell.length_c   1.000
_cell.angle_alpha   90.00
_cell.angle_beta   90.00
_cell.angle_gamma   90.00
#
_symmetry.space_group_name_H-M   'P 1'
#
loop_
_entity.id
_entity.type
_entity.pdbx_description
1 polymer ?
#
loop_
_entity_poly.entity_id
_entity_poly.type
_entity_poly.pdbx_seq_one_letter_code
_entity_poly.pdbx_strand_id
1 'polypeptide(L)'
;QDIQIPPDQERCWITIVYDAYERSKGSSIKTMHLIAPNDYIVKLWTDALNVVSRERIEIMNALSANPEKSERSMRMAWKQATSRKNPDAEPKIDFEDAKWICRKLEINCSINTIRTHFNHADHDLVGELNYSQYQYFVNLFKIRKDVQSLYYGIKRSDEPELSQEAFLEFLRKEQHIDVEKDRASWENKFELYCRSASGKTTDRQVPPTMNLQAFQTFLSSGSNGATASIKSDPTLDRPLNEYFISSSHNTYLMGRQVAGLSSVEGYISALVKGCRCIEIDCWDGKNGLPIVNHGRTLTTEVMFEDCIAVISRYA
;
A
#
# COMPACT_ATOMS: atom_id res chain seq x y z
N GLN A 1 12.21 25.16 7.41
CA GLN A 1 12.30 26.00 8.61
C GLN A 1 12.37 25.03 9.76
N ASP A 2 13.57 24.77 10.27
CA ASP A 2 13.73 23.90 11.43
C ASP A 2 13.03 24.56 12.61
N ILE A 3 11.97 23.90 13.11
CA ILE A 3 11.24 24.41 14.25
C ILE A 3 12.09 24.07 15.47
N GLN A 4 12.78 25.09 16.00
CA GLN A 4 13.53 24.93 17.24
C GLN A 4 12.57 24.83 18.42
N ILE A 5 12.51 23.65 19.02
CA ILE A 5 11.66 23.34 20.16
C ILE A 5 12.54 23.38 21.41
N PRO A 6 12.11 24.05 22.48
CA PRO A 6 12.80 24.00 23.77
C PRO A 6 12.98 22.55 24.25
N PRO A 7 14.14 22.17 24.84
CA PRO A 7 14.41 20.79 25.28
C PRO A 7 13.34 20.21 26.23
N ASP A 8 12.70 21.07 27.03
CA ASP A 8 11.62 20.69 27.95
C ASP A 8 10.31 20.28 27.24
N GLN A 9 10.15 20.71 25.98
CA GLN A 9 8.98 20.45 25.13
C GLN A 9 9.21 19.37 24.06
N GLU A 10 10.44 18.89 23.89
CA GLU A 10 10.78 17.88 22.88
C GLU A 10 9.96 16.60 23.05
N ARG A 11 9.79 16.15 24.30
CA ARG A 11 8.94 14.99 24.66
C ARG A 11 7.45 15.19 24.34
N CYS A 12 7.02 16.44 24.18
CA CYS A 12 5.64 16.81 23.87
C CYS A 12 5.42 17.04 22.37
N TRP A 13 6.47 16.93 21.56
CA TRP A 13 6.42 17.21 20.14
C TRP A 13 5.84 16.03 19.35
N ILE A 14 4.90 16.34 18.46
CA ILE A 14 4.28 15.38 17.55
C ILE A 14 4.44 15.92 16.14
N THR A 15 4.96 15.09 15.24
CA THR A 15 5.00 15.37 13.81
C THR A 15 4.10 14.39 13.08
N ILE A 16 3.08 14.90 12.38
CA ILE A 16 2.17 14.13 11.55
C ILE A 16 2.50 14.41 10.08
N VAL A 17 2.96 13.38 9.39
CA VAL A 17 3.21 13.42 7.94
C VAL A 17 2.03 12.78 7.23
N TYR A 18 1.37 13.51 6.33
CA TYR A 18 0.15 13.06 5.66
C TYR A 18 0.08 13.49 4.19
N ASP A 19 -0.65 12.74 3.37
CA ASP A 19 -0.90 13.08 1.96
C ASP A 19 -2.15 13.97 1.86
N ALA A 20 -2.01 15.16 1.25
CA ALA A 20 -3.09 16.06 0.95
C ALA A 20 -3.51 15.93 -0.53
N TYR A 21 -4.76 15.55 -0.74
CA TYR A 21 -5.34 15.23 -2.06
C TYR A 21 -5.33 16.38 -3.10
N GLU A 22 -5.04 17.63 -2.69
CA GLU A 22 -5.02 18.78 -3.60
C GLU A 22 -3.77 18.78 -4.50
N ARG A 23 -3.92 18.19 -5.69
CA ARG A 23 -2.90 18.06 -6.75
C ARG A 23 -2.55 19.35 -7.50
N SER A 24 -2.38 20.48 -6.82
CA SER A 24 -1.92 21.72 -7.48
C SER A 24 -0.49 22.09 -7.06
N LYS A 25 0.49 21.58 -7.81
CA LYS A 25 1.89 22.04 -7.86
C LYS A 25 2.68 21.91 -6.54
N GLY A 26 2.98 20.68 -6.13
CA GLY A 26 3.90 20.40 -5.03
C GLY A 26 3.92 18.92 -4.63
N SER A 27 4.82 18.56 -3.72
CA SER A 27 4.76 17.26 -3.02
C SER A 27 3.39 17.13 -2.35
N SER A 28 2.69 16.00 -2.56
CA SER A 28 1.42 15.73 -1.89
C SER A 28 1.58 15.53 -0.39
N ILE A 29 2.81 15.26 0.06
CA ILE A 29 3.17 15.06 1.45
C ILE A 29 3.24 16.42 2.16
N LYS A 30 2.37 16.63 3.13
CA LYS A 30 2.38 17.74 4.06
C LYS A 30 2.80 17.24 5.45
N THR A 31 3.37 18.16 6.22
CA THR A 31 3.78 17.90 7.60
C THR A 31 3.07 18.87 8.52
N MET A 32 2.45 18.36 9.57
CA MET A 32 1.85 19.15 10.65
C MET A 32 2.61 18.86 11.94
N HIS A 33 3.00 19.93 12.62
CA HIS A 33 3.71 19.86 13.89
C HIS A 33 2.83 20.36 15.02
N LEU A 34 2.79 19.61 16.12
CA LEU A 34 1.96 19.89 17.30
C LEU A 34 2.83 19.78 18.56
N ILE A 35 2.57 20.63 19.55
CA ILE A 35 3.12 20.50 20.90
C ILE A 35 1.97 20.15 21.83
N ALA A 36 2.02 18.96 22.42
CA ALA A 36 1.06 18.55 23.43
C ALA A 36 1.33 19.25 24.77
N PRO A 37 0.33 19.45 25.64
CA PRO A 37 0.54 20.03 26.96
C PRO A 37 1.44 19.18 27.88
N ASN A 38 1.45 17.86 27.70
CA ASN A 38 2.26 16.92 28.45
C ASN A 38 2.37 15.56 27.72
N ASP A 39 3.27 14.70 28.19
CA ASP A 39 3.56 13.37 27.63
C ASP A 39 2.35 12.43 27.65
N TYR A 40 1.46 12.56 28.65
CA TYR A 40 0.22 11.79 28.70
C TYR A 40 -0.68 12.09 27.48
N ILE A 41 -0.80 13.37 27.09
CA ILE A 41 -1.56 13.75 25.91
C ILE A 41 -0.88 13.28 24.61
N VAL A 42 0.46 13.27 24.53
CA VAL A 42 1.18 12.68 23.38
C VAL A 42 0.83 11.21 23.22
N LYS A 43 0.90 10.45 24.31
CA LYS A 43 0.56 9.03 24.30
C LYS A 43 -0.89 8.80 23.91
N LEU A 44 -1.82 9.57 24.48
CA LEU A 44 -3.25 9.47 24.14
C LEU A 44 -3.52 9.74 22.66
N TRP A 45 -2.90 10.77 22.07
CA TRP A 45 -3.02 11.08 20.64
C TRP A 45 -2.42 9.98 19.78
N THR A 46 -1.23 9.48 20.14
CA THR A 46 -0.56 8.41 19.41
C THR A 46 -1.39 7.13 19.43
N ASP A 47 -1.93 6.76 20.60
CA ASP A 47 -2.81 5.60 20.76
C ASP A 47 -4.10 5.76 19.94
N ALA A 48 -4.73 6.94 19.97
CA ALA A 48 -5.92 7.23 19.17
C ALA A 48 -5.65 7.15 17.66
N LEU A 49 -4.55 7.73 17.18
CA LEU A 49 -4.16 7.65 15.76
C LEU A 49 -3.84 6.20 15.34
N ASN A 50 -3.19 5.42 16.22
CA ASN A 50 -2.95 4.00 15.98
C ASN A 50 -4.26 3.19 15.93
N VAL A 51 -5.26 3.54 16.75
CA VAL A 51 -6.60 2.95 16.66
C VAL A 51 -7.24 3.29 15.32
N VAL A 52 -7.29 4.57 14.94
CA VAL A 52 -7.89 5.02 13.66
C VAL A 52 -7.18 4.38 12.46
N SER A 53 -5.85 4.29 12.48
CA SER A 53 -5.06 3.64 11.44
C SER A 53 -5.37 2.14 11.34
N ARG A 54 -5.46 1.44 12.49
CA ARG A 54 -5.86 0.02 12.50
C ARG A 54 -7.27 -0.18 11.98
N GLU A 55 -8.23 0.62 12.43
CA GLU A 55 -9.61 0.57 11.93
C GLU A 55 -9.67 0.84 10.43
N ARG A 56 -8.84 1.77 9.92
CA ARG A 56 -8.75 2.05 8.49
C ARG A 56 -8.28 0.83 7.71
N ILE A 57 -7.19 0.20 8.15
CA ILE A 57 -6.66 -1.04 7.55
C ILE A 57 -7.72 -2.14 7.62
N GLU A 58 -8.41 -2.28 8.76
CA GLU A 58 -9.47 -3.28 8.93
C GLU A 58 -10.59 -3.04 7.93
N ILE A 59 -11.11 -1.83 7.78
CA ILE A 59 -12.20 -1.50 6.85
C ILE A 59 -11.80 -1.76 5.39
N MET A 60 -10.56 -1.46 5.01
CA MET A 60 -10.05 -1.71 3.65
C MET A 60 -10.04 -3.21 3.28
N ASN A 61 -10.06 -4.12 4.25
CA ASN A 61 -10.19 -5.56 3.98
C ASN A 61 -11.59 -5.97 3.49
N ALA A 62 -12.56 -5.06 3.30
CA ALA A 62 -13.86 -5.38 2.72
C ALA A 62 -13.74 -6.01 1.32
N LEU A 63 -12.71 -5.65 0.55
CA LEU A 63 -12.39 -6.24 -0.75
C LEU A 63 -11.43 -7.44 -0.67
N SER A 64 -11.12 -7.93 0.53
CA SER A 64 -10.21 -9.08 0.72
C SER A 64 -10.76 -10.35 0.07
N ALA A 65 -9.84 -11.16 -0.46
CA ALA A 65 -10.10 -12.52 -0.92
C ALA A 65 -10.49 -13.49 0.21
N ASN A 66 -10.16 -13.16 1.47
CA ASN A 66 -10.57 -13.96 2.62
C ASN A 66 -12.02 -13.62 3.03
N PRO A 67 -12.97 -14.58 2.98
CA PRO A 67 -14.38 -14.31 3.23
C PRO A 67 -14.68 -13.78 4.63
N GLU A 68 -14.04 -14.34 5.67
CA GLU A 68 -14.28 -13.94 7.06
C GLU A 68 -13.77 -12.51 7.33
N LYS A 69 -12.56 -12.20 6.84
CA LYS A 69 -12.01 -10.84 6.92
C LYS A 69 -12.88 -9.85 6.17
N SER A 70 -13.27 -10.20 4.95
CA SER A 70 -14.14 -9.36 4.13
C SER A 70 -15.48 -9.08 4.80
N GLU A 71 -16.14 -10.11 5.35
CA GLU A 71 -17.42 -9.96 6.04
C GLU A 71 -17.30 -9.06 7.26
N ARG A 72 -16.28 -9.28 8.10
CA ARG A 72 -16.03 -8.45 9.28
C ARG A 72 -15.85 -6.98 8.89
N SER A 73 -15.07 -6.71 7.85
CA SER A 73 -14.79 -5.36 7.37
C SER A 73 -16.01 -4.70 6.72
N MET A 74 -16.81 -5.45 5.96
CA MET A 74 -18.08 -4.97 5.41
C MET A 74 -19.05 -4.56 6.53
N ARG A 75 -19.15 -5.35 7.61
CA ARG A 75 -19.94 -4.99 8.81
C ARG A 75 -19.47 -3.70 9.46
N MET A 76 -18.17 -3.48 9.56
CA MET A 76 -17.62 -2.25 10.13
C MET A 76 -17.99 -1.02 9.30
N ALA A 77 -17.79 -1.10 7.97
CA ALA A 77 -18.15 -0.01 7.06
C ALA A 77 -19.66 0.27 7.07
N TRP A 78 -20.49 -0.79 7.11
CA TRP A 78 -21.94 -0.68 7.26
C TRP A 78 -22.32 0.09 8.53
N LYS A 79 -21.81 -0.34 9.69
CA LYS A 79 -22.09 0.32 10.98
C LYS A 79 -21.73 1.80 10.96
N GLN A 80 -20.60 2.17 10.34
CA GLN A 80 -20.20 3.59 10.24
C GLN A 80 -21.10 4.41 9.33
N ALA A 81 -21.62 3.81 8.25
CA ALA A 81 -22.55 4.50 7.36
C ALA A 81 -23.92 4.69 8.04
N THR A 82 -24.41 3.66 8.74
CA THR A 82 -25.75 3.68 9.34
C THR A 82 -25.81 4.33 10.71
N SER A 83 -24.69 4.51 11.41
CA SER A 83 -24.67 5.19 12.73
C SER A 83 -25.09 6.66 12.67
N ARG A 84 -25.17 7.25 11.48
CA ARG A 84 -25.65 8.61 11.24
C ARG A 84 -27.17 8.69 11.05
N LYS A 85 -27.85 7.54 10.98
CA LYS A 85 -29.28 7.44 10.71
C LYS A 85 -30.07 7.20 12.00
N ASN A 86 -31.40 7.29 11.89
CA ASN A 86 -32.30 7.10 13.00
C ASN A 86 -32.10 5.70 13.63
N PRO A 87 -31.75 5.60 14.93
CA PRO A 87 -31.52 4.32 15.60
C PRO A 87 -32.77 3.43 15.72
N ASP A 88 -33.96 4.02 15.63
CA ASP A 88 -35.24 3.30 15.78
C ASP A 88 -35.77 2.70 14.46
N ALA A 89 -35.13 3.02 13.33
CA ALA A 89 -35.48 2.49 12.01
C ALA A 89 -34.52 1.36 11.60
N GLU A 90 -34.99 0.47 10.72
CA GLU A 90 -34.10 -0.52 10.12
C GLU A 90 -32.96 0.20 9.36
N PRO A 91 -31.70 -0.18 9.62
CA PRO A 91 -30.57 0.49 9.00
C PRO A 91 -30.56 0.22 7.49
N LYS A 92 -30.51 1.29 6.70
CA LYS A 92 -30.40 1.25 5.24
C LYS A 92 -29.40 2.29 4.76
N ILE A 93 -28.82 2.09 3.58
CA ILE A 93 -27.91 3.06 2.96
C ILE A 93 -28.49 3.53 1.63
N ASP A 94 -28.41 4.83 1.35
CA ASP A 94 -28.79 5.38 0.05
C ASP A 94 -27.59 5.45 -0.91
N PHE A 95 -27.77 6.07 -2.07
CA PHE A 95 -26.69 6.22 -3.04
C PHE A 95 -25.56 7.15 -2.58
N GLU A 96 -25.85 8.16 -1.75
CA GLU A 96 -24.81 9.04 -1.18
C GLU A 96 -23.96 8.29 -0.17
N ASP A 97 -24.60 7.49 0.69
CA ASP A 97 -23.93 6.59 1.62
C ASP A 97 -23.06 5.57 0.86
N ALA A 98 -23.57 4.98 -0.23
CA ALA A 98 -22.81 4.04 -1.05
C ALA A 98 -21.54 4.68 -1.65
N LYS A 99 -21.64 5.92 -2.17
CA LYS A 99 -20.45 6.68 -2.63
C LYS A 99 -19.48 6.95 -1.50
N TRP A 100 -19.98 7.30 -0.31
CA TRP A 100 -19.15 7.53 0.86
C TRP A 100 -18.41 6.24 1.27
N ILE A 101 -19.10 5.10 1.29
CA ILE A 101 -18.49 3.80 1.57
C ILE A 101 -17.43 3.47 0.51
N CYS A 102 -17.71 3.63 -0.79
CA CYS A 102 -16.72 3.38 -1.83
C CYS A 102 -15.42 4.19 -1.63
N ARG A 103 -15.52 5.47 -1.25
CA ARG A 103 -14.35 6.30 -0.88
C ARG A 103 -13.66 5.77 0.37
N LYS A 104 -14.44 5.35 1.38
CA LYS A 104 -13.91 4.74 2.61
C LYS A 104 -13.24 3.39 2.33
N LEU A 105 -13.62 2.66 1.29
CA LEU A 105 -13.00 1.39 0.89
C LEU A 105 -11.91 1.54 -0.17
N GLU A 106 -11.60 2.78 -0.61
CA GLU A 106 -10.64 3.07 -1.69
C GLU A 106 -11.00 2.41 -3.03
N ILE A 107 -12.31 2.27 -3.27
CA ILE A 107 -12.83 1.80 -4.54
C ILE A 107 -12.71 2.94 -5.57
N ASN A 108 -11.61 2.92 -6.31
CA ASN A 108 -11.24 3.92 -7.30
C ASN A 108 -11.91 3.63 -8.65
N CYS A 109 -13.21 3.89 -8.76
CA CYS A 109 -13.96 3.73 -10.02
C CYS A 109 -14.83 4.97 -10.32
N SER A 110 -15.41 4.99 -11.51
CA SER A 110 -16.29 6.09 -11.91
C SER A 110 -17.60 6.08 -11.11
N ILE A 111 -18.19 7.26 -10.91
CA ILE A 111 -19.52 7.38 -10.26
C ILE A 111 -20.60 6.58 -11.00
N ASN A 112 -20.46 6.42 -12.33
CA ASN A 112 -21.36 5.61 -13.13
C ASN A 112 -21.22 4.13 -12.80
N THR A 113 -20.00 3.63 -12.57
CA THR A 113 -19.76 2.25 -12.12
C THR A 113 -20.42 1.99 -10.76
N ILE A 114 -20.25 2.92 -9.80
CA ILE A 114 -20.91 2.84 -8.49
C ILE A 114 -22.42 2.79 -8.66
N ARG A 115 -23.00 3.66 -9.50
CA ARG A 115 -24.44 3.70 -9.77
C ARG A 115 -24.95 2.41 -10.42
N THR A 116 -24.24 1.87 -11.39
CA THR A 116 -24.60 0.59 -12.02
C THR A 116 -24.63 -0.54 -10.99
N HIS A 117 -23.63 -0.64 -10.11
CA HIS A 117 -23.64 -1.68 -9.06
C HIS A 117 -24.70 -1.44 -8.00
N PHE A 118 -24.96 -0.18 -7.62
CA PHE A 118 -26.01 0.16 -6.66
C PHE A 118 -27.38 -0.27 -7.19
N ASN A 119 -27.72 0.13 -8.42
CA ASN A 119 -28.98 -0.24 -9.06
C ASN A 119 -29.10 -1.76 -9.27
N HIS A 120 -27.98 -2.46 -9.43
CA HIS A 120 -27.99 -3.92 -9.55
C HIS A 120 -28.24 -4.62 -8.21
N ALA A 121 -27.89 -3.99 -7.09
CA ALA A 121 -28.16 -4.50 -5.75
C ALA A 121 -29.55 -4.12 -5.22
N ASP A 122 -30.05 -2.93 -5.59
CA ASP A 122 -31.39 -2.40 -5.31
C ASP A 122 -32.46 -3.08 -6.20
N HIS A 123 -32.60 -4.40 -6.06
CA HIS A 123 -33.51 -5.22 -6.89
C HIS A 123 -34.99 -4.93 -6.62
N ASP A 124 -35.33 -4.35 -5.48
CA ASP A 124 -36.67 -3.88 -5.09
C ASP A 124 -36.95 -2.43 -5.51
N LEU A 125 -35.96 -1.72 -6.08
CA LEU A 125 -36.07 -0.37 -6.64
C LEU A 125 -36.55 0.67 -5.61
N VAL A 126 -36.14 0.51 -4.36
CA VAL A 126 -36.52 1.40 -3.25
C VAL A 126 -35.62 2.64 -3.19
N GLY A 127 -34.44 2.59 -3.82
CA GLY A 127 -33.43 3.63 -3.74
C GLY A 127 -32.53 3.54 -2.50
N GLU A 128 -32.68 2.48 -1.71
CA GLU A 128 -31.92 2.22 -0.49
C GLU A 128 -31.56 0.73 -0.39
N LEU A 129 -30.36 0.42 0.11
CA LEU A 129 -29.92 -0.96 0.32
C LEU A 129 -30.01 -1.34 1.79
N ASN A 130 -30.58 -2.52 2.07
CA ASN A 130 -30.40 -3.21 3.34
C ASN A 130 -29.01 -3.89 3.41
N TYR A 131 -28.68 -4.51 4.55
CA TYR A 131 -27.34 -5.09 4.75
C TYR A 131 -26.98 -6.18 3.72
N SER A 132 -27.93 -7.05 3.36
CA SER A 132 -27.72 -8.12 2.37
C SER A 132 -27.46 -7.56 0.97
N GLN A 133 -28.25 -6.57 0.56
CA GLN A 133 -28.07 -5.87 -0.71
C GLN A 133 -26.74 -5.10 -0.72
N TYR A 134 -26.35 -4.49 0.39
CA TYR A 134 -25.04 -3.84 0.53
C TYR A 134 -23.88 -4.84 0.41
N GLN A 135 -23.97 -6.01 1.03
CA GLN A 135 -22.95 -7.05 0.87
C GLN A 135 -22.82 -7.45 -0.61
N TYR A 136 -23.96 -7.63 -1.30
CA TYR A 136 -23.96 -7.91 -2.73
C TYR A 136 -23.32 -6.76 -3.52
N PHE A 137 -23.70 -5.52 -3.26
CA PHE A 137 -23.13 -4.31 -3.86
C PHE A 137 -21.59 -4.26 -3.74
N VAL A 138 -21.04 -4.47 -2.54
CA VAL A 138 -19.58 -4.49 -2.33
C VAL A 138 -18.93 -5.66 -3.06
N ASN A 139 -19.57 -6.83 -3.07
CA ASN A 139 -19.06 -8.01 -3.77
C ASN A 139 -19.04 -7.85 -5.30
N LEU A 140 -19.90 -7.01 -5.90
CA LEU A 140 -19.85 -6.71 -7.33
C LEU A 140 -18.49 -6.10 -7.75
N PHE A 141 -17.85 -5.32 -6.87
CA PHE A 141 -16.52 -4.75 -7.14
C PHE A 141 -15.38 -5.78 -7.08
N LYS A 142 -15.63 -6.97 -6.52
CA LYS A 142 -14.66 -8.08 -6.53
C LYS A 142 -14.71 -8.89 -7.82
N ILE A 143 -15.76 -8.72 -8.62
CA ILE A 143 -15.95 -9.50 -9.85
C ILE A 143 -14.93 -9.06 -10.90
N ARG A 144 -14.00 -9.97 -11.21
CA ARG A 144 -12.99 -9.82 -12.24
C ARG A 144 -13.36 -10.65 -13.47
N LYS A 145 -14.16 -10.06 -14.38
CA LYS A 145 -14.64 -10.73 -15.61
C LYS A 145 -13.50 -11.16 -16.54
N ASP A 146 -12.44 -10.38 -16.55
CA ASP A 146 -11.17 -10.70 -17.22
C ASP A 146 -10.56 -11.99 -16.65
N VAL A 147 -10.47 -12.10 -15.33
CA VAL A 147 -9.94 -13.31 -14.67
C VAL A 147 -10.90 -14.50 -14.81
N GLN A 148 -12.21 -14.28 -14.77
CA GLN A 148 -13.20 -15.33 -15.06
C GLN A 148 -13.01 -15.90 -16.46
N SER A 149 -12.86 -15.03 -17.46
CA SER A 149 -12.65 -15.44 -18.85
C SER A 149 -11.36 -16.25 -19.01
N LEU A 150 -10.28 -15.81 -18.37
CA LEU A 150 -9.02 -16.55 -18.31
C LEU A 150 -9.19 -17.92 -17.64
N TYR A 151 -9.81 -17.96 -16.45
CA TYR A 151 -10.03 -19.19 -15.70
C TYR A 151 -10.83 -20.22 -16.50
N TYR A 152 -11.93 -19.82 -17.15
CA TYR A 152 -12.73 -20.71 -17.98
C TYR A 152 -12.06 -21.07 -19.31
N GLY A 153 -11.09 -20.27 -19.78
CA GLY A 153 -10.26 -20.62 -20.94
C GLY A 153 -9.20 -21.68 -20.62
N ILE A 154 -8.72 -21.74 -19.37
CA ILE A 154 -7.73 -22.73 -18.91
C ILE A 154 -8.42 -24.01 -18.44
N LYS A 155 -9.51 -23.87 -17.66
CA LYS A 155 -10.26 -24.98 -17.11
C LYS A 155 -10.86 -25.82 -18.25
N ARG A 156 -10.63 -27.12 -18.22
CA ARG A 156 -11.28 -28.04 -19.16
C ARG A 156 -12.80 -28.03 -18.97
N SER A 157 -13.55 -28.18 -20.05
CA SER A 157 -15.02 -28.01 -20.02
C SER A 157 -15.74 -29.09 -19.22
N ASP A 158 -15.15 -30.28 -19.10
CA ASP A 158 -15.65 -31.45 -18.36
C ASP A 158 -15.29 -31.44 -16.87
N GLU A 159 -14.32 -30.62 -16.46
CA GLU A 159 -13.90 -30.52 -15.06
C GLU A 159 -14.69 -29.43 -14.32
N PRO A 160 -15.12 -29.64 -13.06
CA PRO A 160 -15.85 -28.61 -12.30
C PRO A 160 -14.95 -27.41 -11.96
N GLU A 161 -13.69 -27.69 -11.62
CA GLU A 161 -12.66 -26.74 -11.19
C GLU A 161 -11.35 -26.98 -11.94
N LEU A 162 -10.37 -26.09 -11.77
CA LEU A 162 -9.08 -26.19 -12.44
C LEU A 162 -8.22 -27.31 -11.82
N SER A 163 -7.84 -28.30 -12.64
CA SER A 163 -6.90 -29.37 -12.26
C SER A 163 -5.45 -28.91 -12.14
N GLN A 164 -4.63 -29.71 -11.45
CA GLN A 164 -3.20 -29.46 -11.32
C GLN A 164 -2.50 -29.45 -12.69
N GLU A 165 -2.82 -30.41 -13.56
CA GLU A 165 -2.26 -30.50 -14.90
C GLU A 165 -2.57 -29.26 -15.75
N ALA A 166 -3.83 -28.80 -15.73
CA ALA A 166 -4.23 -27.60 -16.45
C ALA A 166 -3.55 -26.34 -15.88
N PHE A 167 -3.36 -26.27 -14.56
CA PHE A 167 -2.60 -25.19 -13.93
C PHE A 167 -1.11 -25.20 -14.35
N LEU A 168 -0.44 -26.35 -14.31
CA LEU A 168 0.96 -26.46 -14.75
C LEU A 168 1.10 -26.12 -16.25
N GLU A 169 0.12 -26.51 -17.07
CA GLU A 169 0.09 -26.14 -18.48
C GLU A 169 -0.07 -24.63 -18.68
N PHE A 170 -0.93 -23.97 -17.90
CA PHE A 170 -1.06 -22.52 -17.87
C PHE A 170 0.27 -21.83 -17.50
N LEU A 171 0.98 -22.31 -16.46
CA LEU A 171 2.28 -21.75 -16.08
C LEU A 171 3.29 -21.85 -17.23
N ARG A 172 3.30 -22.97 -17.95
CA ARG A 172 4.22 -23.20 -19.07
C ARG A 172 3.87 -22.36 -20.31
N LYS A 173 2.59 -22.31 -20.69
CA LYS A 173 2.14 -21.69 -21.95
C LYS A 173 1.93 -20.18 -21.83
N GLU A 174 1.27 -19.74 -20.77
CA GLU A 174 0.83 -18.35 -20.61
C GLU A 174 1.80 -17.54 -19.73
N GLN A 175 2.36 -18.15 -18.68
CA GLN A 175 3.34 -17.48 -17.80
C GLN A 175 4.79 -17.71 -18.24
N HIS A 176 5.02 -18.55 -19.26
CA HIS A 176 6.35 -18.90 -19.77
C HIS A 176 7.34 -19.38 -18.69
N ILE A 177 6.81 -20.09 -17.67
CA ILE A 177 7.61 -20.66 -16.59
C ILE A 177 8.10 -22.04 -17.00
N ASP A 178 9.40 -22.29 -16.82
CA ASP A 178 9.97 -23.63 -16.90
C ASP A 178 9.57 -24.43 -15.65
N VAL A 179 8.40 -25.07 -15.75
CA VAL A 179 7.82 -25.87 -14.68
C VAL A 179 8.69 -27.09 -14.38
N GLU A 180 9.34 -27.69 -15.38
CA GLU A 180 10.09 -28.94 -15.22
C GLU A 180 11.35 -28.74 -14.36
N LYS A 181 11.93 -27.53 -14.37
CA LYS A 181 13.06 -27.18 -13.51
C LYS A 181 12.74 -27.29 -12.01
N ASP A 182 11.50 -27.04 -11.61
CA ASP A 182 11.08 -27.04 -10.20
C ASP A 182 9.62 -27.46 -10.04
N ARG A 183 9.28 -28.62 -10.60
CA ARG A 183 7.89 -29.11 -10.70
C ARG A 183 7.25 -29.29 -9.33
N ALA A 184 7.96 -29.93 -8.41
CA ALA A 184 7.48 -30.20 -7.05
C ALA A 184 7.11 -28.90 -6.30
N SER A 185 7.84 -27.81 -6.50
CA SER A 185 7.52 -26.49 -5.92
C SER A 185 6.21 -25.92 -6.48
N TRP A 186 5.97 -26.06 -7.78
CA TRP A 186 4.71 -25.61 -8.41
C TRP A 186 3.52 -26.46 -8.00
N GLU A 187 3.70 -27.78 -7.87
CA GLU A 187 2.69 -28.69 -7.33
C GLU A 187 2.34 -28.33 -5.88
N ASN A 188 3.34 -28.07 -5.03
CA ASN A 188 3.14 -27.62 -3.65
C ASN A 188 2.42 -26.26 -3.58
N LYS A 189 2.75 -25.31 -4.46
CA LYS A 189 2.04 -24.02 -4.55
C LYS A 189 0.59 -24.21 -4.96
N PHE A 190 0.32 -25.07 -5.93
CA PHE A 190 -1.05 -25.41 -6.32
C PHE A 190 -1.86 -25.90 -5.11
N GLU A 191 -1.35 -26.89 -4.37
CA GLU A 191 -2.01 -27.39 -3.16
C GLU A 191 -2.24 -26.30 -2.11
N LEU A 192 -1.25 -25.43 -1.89
CA LEU A 192 -1.32 -24.32 -0.95
C LEU A 192 -2.51 -23.40 -1.26
N TYR A 193 -2.67 -23.00 -2.52
CA TYR A 193 -3.75 -22.10 -2.92
C TYR A 193 -5.12 -22.79 -2.92
N CYS A 194 -5.20 -24.08 -3.26
CA CYS A 194 -6.44 -24.86 -3.16
C CYS A 194 -6.92 -24.97 -1.69
N ARG A 195 -6.01 -25.34 -0.77
CA ARG A 195 -6.34 -25.50 0.66
C ARG A 195 -6.73 -24.19 1.33
N SER A 196 -6.12 -23.07 0.92
CA SER A 196 -6.48 -21.76 1.45
C SER A 196 -7.92 -21.34 1.10
N ALA A 197 -8.51 -21.91 0.04
CA ALA A 197 -9.86 -21.56 -0.40
C ALA A 197 -10.95 -22.52 0.12
N SER A 198 -10.64 -23.80 0.34
CA SER A 198 -11.64 -24.82 0.73
C SER A 198 -11.92 -24.92 2.24
N GLY A 199 -11.23 -24.17 3.09
CA GLY A 199 -11.33 -24.33 4.54
C GLY A 199 -10.72 -25.66 5.02
N LYS A 200 -10.53 -25.81 6.34
CA LYS A 200 -9.75 -26.92 6.96
C LYS A 200 -10.33 -28.34 6.78
N THR A 201 -11.39 -28.52 5.98
CA THR A 201 -12.20 -29.74 5.89
C THR A 201 -12.18 -30.34 4.49
N THR A 202 -11.00 -30.54 3.91
CA THR A 202 -10.87 -31.39 2.71
C THR A 202 -10.40 -32.78 3.13
N ASP A 203 -11.21 -33.78 2.77
CA ASP A 203 -10.87 -35.18 2.92
C ASP A 203 -9.63 -35.48 2.07
N ARG A 204 -8.56 -36.02 2.67
CA ARG A 204 -7.25 -36.21 2.02
C ARG A 204 -7.29 -37.21 0.84
N GLN A 205 -8.44 -37.82 0.59
CA GLN A 205 -8.63 -38.83 -0.45
C GLN A 205 -8.96 -38.22 -1.83
N VAL A 206 -9.42 -36.97 -1.90
CA VAL A 206 -9.77 -36.33 -3.19
C VAL A 206 -8.60 -35.47 -3.68
N PRO A 207 -8.18 -35.59 -4.95
CA PRO A 207 -7.17 -34.72 -5.53
C PRO A 207 -7.57 -33.24 -5.36
N PRO A 208 -6.64 -32.37 -4.93
CA PRO A 208 -6.94 -30.95 -4.77
C PRO A 208 -7.32 -30.34 -6.13
N THR A 209 -8.35 -29.50 -6.14
CA THR A 209 -8.79 -28.73 -7.30
C THR A 209 -8.83 -27.24 -6.96
N MET A 210 -8.60 -26.39 -7.96
CA MET A 210 -8.48 -24.95 -7.77
C MET A 210 -9.73 -24.24 -8.29
N ASN A 211 -10.53 -23.70 -7.39
CA ASN A 211 -11.65 -22.82 -7.75
C ASN A 211 -11.18 -21.43 -8.22
N LEU A 212 -12.11 -20.64 -8.77
CA LEU A 212 -11.84 -19.30 -9.28
C LEU A 212 -11.21 -18.36 -8.23
N GLN A 213 -11.64 -18.45 -6.96
CA GLN A 213 -11.14 -17.61 -5.89
C GLN A 213 -9.68 -17.95 -5.55
N ALA A 214 -9.34 -19.24 -5.51
CA ALA A 214 -7.97 -19.72 -5.34
C ALA A 214 -7.07 -19.26 -6.49
N PHE A 215 -7.56 -19.34 -7.73
CA PHE A 215 -6.83 -18.88 -8.91
C PHE A 215 -6.58 -17.37 -8.90
N GLN A 216 -7.59 -16.55 -8.55
CA GLN A 216 -7.42 -15.10 -8.35
C GLN A 216 -6.37 -14.76 -7.29
N THR A 217 -6.37 -15.54 -6.20
CA THR A 217 -5.40 -15.39 -5.11
C THR A 217 -3.99 -15.74 -5.59
N PHE A 218 -3.83 -16.81 -6.39
CA PHE A 218 -2.57 -17.17 -7.02
C PHE A 218 -2.06 -16.04 -7.94
N LEU A 219 -2.88 -15.54 -8.86
CA LEU A 219 -2.48 -14.49 -9.82
C LEU A 219 -1.99 -13.20 -9.15
N SER A 220 -2.55 -12.87 -7.98
CA SER A 220 -2.19 -11.68 -7.22
C SER A 220 -1.09 -11.93 -6.18
N SER A 221 -0.59 -13.16 -6.09
CA SER A 221 0.41 -13.55 -5.10
C SER A 221 1.84 -13.23 -5.54
N GLY A 222 2.77 -13.21 -4.58
CA GLY A 222 4.20 -13.13 -4.88
C GLY A 222 4.73 -14.31 -5.71
N SER A 223 3.99 -15.43 -5.79
CA SER A 223 4.35 -16.56 -6.66
C SER A 223 4.13 -16.27 -8.15
N ASN A 224 3.34 -15.25 -8.48
CA ASN A 224 3.02 -14.83 -9.84
C ASN A 224 3.37 -13.34 -10.05
N GLY A 225 4.47 -12.89 -9.44
CA GLY A 225 4.96 -11.52 -9.58
C GLY A 225 5.40 -11.22 -11.03
N ALA A 226 5.14 -10.00 -11.50
CA ALA A 226 5.57 -9.55 -12.82
C ALA A 226 7.10 -9.46 -12.97
N THR A 227 7.81 -9.36 -11.84
CA THR A 227 9.27 -9.34 -11.80
C THR A 227 9.80 -10.71 -11.42
N ALA A 228 10.90 -11.11 -12.06
CA ALA A 228 11.63 -12.28 -11.62
C ALA A 228 12.06 -12.08 -10.17
N SER A 229 11.76 -13.04 -9.30
CA SER A 229 12.33 -13.09 -7.95
C SER A 229 13.86 -13.07 -8.08
N ILE A 230 14.51 -12.06 -7.52
CA ILE A 230 15.98 -12.02 -7.41
C ILE A 230 16.35 -13.17 -6.49
N LYS A 231 16.92 -14.24 -7.06
CA LYS A 231 17.04 -15.55 -6.41
C LYS A 231 18.15 -15.61 -5.34
N SER A 232 18.92 -14.54 -5.16
CA SER A 232 19.95 -14.42 -4.13
C SER A 232 20.48 -12.99 -4.10
N ASP A 233 21.01 -12.57 -2.95
CA ASP A 233 21.84 -11.37 -2.88
C ASP A 233 23.02 -11.53 -3.84
N PRO A 234 23.37 -10.48 -4.62
CA PRO A 234 24.52 -10.55 -5.50
C PRO A 234 25.79 -10.80 -4.69
N THR A 235 26.69 -11.63 -5.20
CA THR A 235 28.05 -11.74 -4.65
C THR A 235 28.80 -10.44 -4.93
N LEU A 236 29.28 -9.77 -3.88
CA LEU A 236 29.95 -8.46 -3.94
C LEU A 236 31.46 -8.59 -3.65
N ASP A 237 32.16 -9.49 -4.35
CA ASP A 237 33.57 -9.85 -4.15
C ASP A 237 34.55 -9.27 -5.19
N ARG A 238 34.03 -8.61 -6.23
CA ARG A 238 34.82 -7.88 -7.25
C ARG A 238 35.28 -6.50 -6.76
N PRO A 239 36.28 -5.85 -7.39
CA PRO A 239 36.69 -4.47 -7.10
C PRO A 239 35.56 -3.43 -7.26
N LEU A 240 35.62 -2.34 -6.48
CA LEU A 240 34.55 -1.32 -6.41
C LEU A 240 34.21 -0.68 -7.77
N ASN A 241 35.20 -0.49 -8.64
CA ASN A 241 35.02 0.10 -9.97
C ASN A 241 34.30 -0.81 -10.98
N GLU A 242 33.94 -2.03 -10.59
CA GLU A 242 33.20 -2.99 -11.41
C GLU A 242 31.70 -3.05 -11.05
N TYR A 243 31.23 -2.19 -10.15
CA TYR A 243 29.82 -2.06 -9.80
C TYR A 243 29.23 -0.73 -10.26
N PHE A 244 27.95 -0.76 -10.61
CA PHE A 244 27.15 0.46 -10.69
C PHE A 244 26.80 0.93 -9.28
N ILE A 245 27.24 2.14 -8.92
CA ILE A 245 27.00 2.73 -7.61
C ILE A 245 25.90 3.78 -7.73
N SER A 246 24.79 3.57 -7.03
CA SER A 246 23.74 4.57 -6.89
C SER A 246 24.32 5.83 -6.23
N SER A 247 24.32 6.94 -6.97
CA SER A 247 25.05 8.17 -6.63
C SER A 247 24.15 9.39 -6.75
N SER A 248 24.26 10.33 -5.81
CA SER A 248 23.49 11.56 -5.76
C SER A 248 24.43 12.76 -5.88
N HIS A 249 24.08 13.69 -6.78
CA HIS A 249 24.80 14.94 -7.02
C HIS A 249 24.07 16.11 -6.38
N ASN A 250 24.81 17.04 -5.76
CA ASN A 250 24.30 18.15 -4.94
C ASN A 250 23.17 17.69 -4.01
N THR A 251 23.43 16.66 -3.20
CA THR A 251 22.41 15.92 -2.45
C THR A 251 21.57 16.79 -1.50
N TYR A 252 22.13 17.90 -1.03
CA TYR A 252 21.45 18.87 -0.18
C TYR A 252 20.36 19.69 -0.90
N LEU A 253 20.36 19.78 -2.24
CA LEU A 253 19.40 20.62 -2.98
C LEU A 253 18.05 19.93 -3.19
N MET A 254 16.99 20.56 -2.70
CA MET A 254 15.60 20.10 -2.84
C MET A 254 14.90 20.65 -4.09
N GLY A 255 15.60 21.42 -4.92
CA GLY A 255 15.00 22.13 -6.04
C GLY A 255 16.00 22.67 -7.05
N ARG A 256 15.78 23.91 -7.51
CA ARG A 256 16.59 24.53 -8.57
C ARG A 256 18.03 24.76 -8.12
N GLN A 257 18.96 24.62 -9.05
CA GLN A 257 20.40 24.82 -8.80
C GLN A 257 20.77 26.26 -8.39
N VAL A 258 19.99 27.29 -8.75
CA VAL A 258 20.40 28.70 -8.55
C VAL A 258 19.68 29.40 -7.40
N ALA A 259 18.48 28.98 -7.04
CA ALA A 259 17.65 29.58 -5.98
C ALA A 259 16.77 28.53 -5.29
N GLY A 260 17.34 27.33 -5.11
CA GLY A 260 16.69 26.20 -4.47
C GLY A 260 16.90 26.18 -2.96
N LEU A 261 16.07 25.41 -2.28
CA LEU A 261 16.22 25.12 -0.86
C LEU A 261 17.30 24.05 -0.68
N SER A 262 18.27 24.32 0.19
CA SER A 262 19.20 23.32 0.73
C SER A 262 18.63 22.75 2.03
N SER A 263 18.65 21.42 2.20
CA SER A 263 17.99 20.72 3.29
C SER A 263 18.65 19.38 3.61
N VAL A 264 18.66 18.97 4.88
CA VAL A 264 19.19 17.66 5.28
C VAL A 264 18.34 16.49 4.76
N GLU A 265 17.07 16.74 4.43
CA GLU A 265 16.12 15.78 3.90
C GLU A 265 16.56 15.17 2.57
N GLY A 266 17.38 15.88 1.80
CA GLY A 266 17.98 15.36 0.59
C GLY A 266 18.85 14.13 0.88
N TYR A 267 19.68 14.19 1.93
CA TYR A 267 20.51 13.06 2.38
C TYR A 267 19.66 11.91 2.90
N ILE A 268 18.64 12.20 3.72
CA ILE A 268 17.70 11.17 4.22
C ILE A 268 17.06 10.43 3.04
N SER A 269 16.52 11.18 2.08
CA SER A 269 15.84 10.61 0.91
C SER A 269 16.77 9.74 0.07
N ALA A 270 18.01 10.19 -0.16
CA ALA A 270 19.00 9.44 -0.92
C ALA A 270 19.37 8.14 -0.22
N LEU A 271 19.75 8.20 1.06
CA LEU A 271 20.22 7.03 1.83
C LEU A 271 19.12 5.98 2.02
N VAL A 272 17.89 6.41 2.35
CA VAL A 272 16.73 5.51 2.49
C VAL A 272 16.38 4.80 1.16
N LYS A 273 16.62 5.45 0.01
CA LYS A 273 16.45 4.83 -1.32
C LYS A 273 17.62 3.93 -1.74
N GLY A 274 18.58 3.70 -0.84
CA GLY A 274 19.74 2.86 -1.12
C GLY A 274 20.87 3.55 -1.89
N CYS A 275 20.88 4.88 -1.98
CA CYS A 275 22.03 5.62 -2.53
C CYS A 275 23.28 5.32 -1.68
N ARG A 276 24.43 5.12 -2.32
CA ARG A 276 25.70 4.76 -1.67
C ARG A 276 26.83 5.76 -1.91
N CYS A 277 26.60 6.78 -2.74
CA CYS A 277 27.48 7.93 -2.91
C CYS A 277 26.65 9.23 -2.84
N ILE A 278 27.11 10.20 -2.05
CA ILE A 278 26.45 11.49 -1.82
C ILE A 278 27.49 12.61 -1.91
N GLU A 279 27.02 13.82 -2.20
CA GLU A 279 27.86 15.01 -2.36
C GLU A 279 27.53 16.06 -1.30
N ILE A 280 28.56 16.68 -0.73
CA ILE A 280 28.47 17.71 0.31
C ILE A 280 29.38 18.88 -0.10
N ASP A 281 28.76 20.00 -0.47
CA ASP A 281 29.50 21.22 -0.85
C ASP A 281 29.75 22.10 0.37
N CYS A 282 30.92 21.98 0.97
CA CYS A 282 31.28 22.70 2.19
C CYS A 282 31.79 24.12 1.92
N TRP A 283 31.29 25.10 2.68
CA TRP A 283 31.71 26.50 2.63
C TRP A 283 31.91 27.07 4.04
N ASP A 284 32.70 28.14 4.14
CA ASP A 284 32.92 28.88 5.38
C ASP A 284 31.66 29.65 5.80
N GLY A 285 31.10 29.35 6.97
CA GLY A 285 29.96 30.06 7.54
C GLY A 285 30.34 31.27 8.39
N LYS A 286 29.35 32.12 8.69
CA LYS A 286 29.54 33.44 9.34
C LYS A 286 30.16 33.41 10.73
N ASN A 287 30.13 32.26 11.42
CA ASN A 287 30.65 32.09 12.78
C ASN A 287 31.87 31.15 12.83
N GLY A 288 32.54 30.91 11.69
CA GLY A 288 33.62 29.91 11.59
C GLY A 288 33.13 28.46 11.61
N LEU A 289 31.81 28.25 11.62
CA LEU A 289 31.20 26.93 11.47
C LEU A 289 30.97 26.62 9.99
N PRO A 290 31.32 25.41 9.51
CA PRO A 290 31.11 25.03 8.12
C PRO A 290 29.61 24.89 7.80
N ILE A 291 29.23 25.40 6.64
CA ILE A 291 27.89 25.29 6.07
C ILE A 291 27.92 24.49 4.76
N VAL A 292 26.75 24.04 4.33
CA VAL A 292 26.55 23.38 3.04
C VAL A 292 25.58 24.20 2.20
N ASN A 293 26.00 24.59 1.00
CA ASN A 293 25.17 25.27 0.01
C ASN A 293 25.80 25.17 -1.40
N HIS A 294 25.06 25.62 -2.41
CA HIS A 294 25.62 25.77 -3.75
C HIS A 294 26.25 27.16 -3.85
N GLY A 295 27.59 27.21 -3.72
CA GLY A 295 28.29 28.46 -3.57
C GLY A 295 28.09 29.45 -4.71
N ARG A 296 28.13 30.75 -4.37
CA ARG A 296 27.89 31.87 -5.29
C ARG A 296 26.51 31.83 -5.97
N THR A 297 25.54 31.14 -5.40
CA THR A 297 24.14 31.15 -5.82
C THR A 297 23.22 31.69 -4.73
N LEU A 298 21.91 31.73 -4.99
CA LEU A 298 20.87 32.17 -4.06
C LEU A 298 20.22 30.99 -3.33
N THR A 299 20.90 29.84 -3.25
CA THR A 299 20.41 28.69 -2.47
C THR A 299 20.52 28.98 -0.97
N THR A 300 19.61 28.40 -0.17
CA THR A 300 19.74 28.48 1.29
C THR A 300 20.95 27.66 1.78
N GLU A 301 21.31 27.84 3.03
CA GLU A 301 22.40 27.11 3.69
C GLU A 301 21.86 26.18 4.77
N VAL A 302 22.58 25.10 5.02
CA VAL A 302 22.35 24.16 6.13
C VAL A 302 23.67 23.93 6.86
N MET A 303 23.63 23.66 8.16
CA MET A 303 24.85 23.41 8.92
C MET A 303 25.47 22.08 8.49
N PHE A 304 26.79 22.05 8.33
CA PHE A 304 27.52 20.82 8.01
C PHE A 304 27.35 19.77 9.12
N GLU A 305 27.34 20.20 10.38
CA GLU A 305 27.12 19.31 11.54
C GLU A 305 25.80 18.54 11.42
N ASP A 306 24.71 19.22 11.07
CA ASP A 306 23.39 18.59 10.87
C ASP A 306 23.42 17.59 9.71
N CYS A 307 24.13 17.90 8.62
CA CYS A 307 24.30 16.99 7.49
C CYS A 307 24.99 15.70 7.93
N ILE A 308 26.10 15.80 8.68
CA ILE A 308 26.84 14.64 9.18
C ILE A 308 26.03 13.84 10.20
N ALA A 309 25.31 14.51 11.10
CA ALA A 309 24.44 13.84 12.07
C ALA A 309 23.35 13.02 11.38
N VAL A 310 22.75 13.57 10.32
CA VAL A 310 21.77 12.87 9.49
C VAL A 310 22.41 11.70 8.73
N ILE A 311 23.55 11.91 8.08
CA ILE A 311 24.24 10.83 7.34
C ILE A 311 24.58 9.68 8.30
N SER A 312 25.13 9.97 9.47
CA SER A 312 25.47 8.96 10.50
C SER A 312 24.26 8.17 10.98
N ARG A 313 23.05 8.74 10.93
CA ARG A 313 21.83 8.08 11.38
C ARG A 313 21.21 7.17 10.31
N TYR A 314 21.42 7.46 9.02
CA TYR A 314 20.69 6.83 7.92
C TYR A 314 21.56 6.01 6.93
N ALA A 315 22.89 6.11 7.01
CA ALA A 315 23.82 5.38 6.13
C ALA A 315 24.00 3.92 6.55
#